data_AF-A0A9D2M6U5-F1
#
_entry.id   AF-A0A9D2M6U5-F1
#
_cell.length_a   1.000
_cell.length_b   1.000
_cell.length_c   1.000
_cell.angle_alpha   90.00
_cell.angle_beta   90.00
_cell.angle_gamma   90.00
#
_symmetry.space_group_name_H-M   'P 1'
#
loop_
_entity.id
_entity.type
_entity.pdbx_description
1 polymer ?
#
loop_
_entity_poly.entity_id
_entity_poly.type
_entity_poly.pdbx_seq_one_letter_code
_entity_poly.pdbx_strand_id
1 'polypeptide(L)'
;MKKWVSLAAMLGIMALIFFLSAQPGESSGALSESVADSMQHSGAADLLLPAWFSANVYANVRKWAHVYIYAALGAAAGMTASFWLPDWTRSRQAGLAAAVCFAFAASDECHQFFVPGRAMLFSDIGVDALGFVPGILAALLVLCLLQRRRKNQ
;
A
#
# COMPACT_ATOMS: atom_id res chain seq x y z
N MET A 1 -12.55 -20.94 3.91
CA MET A 1 -12.04 -20.37 2.65
C MET A 1 -11.62 -18.90 2.77
N LYS A 2 -12.50 -17.97 3.19
CA LYS A 2 -12.19 -16.53 3.27
C LYS A 2 -10.89 -16.17 4.03
N LYS A 3 -10.57 -16.87 5.12
CA LYS A 3 -9.33 -16.73 5.91
C LYS A 3 -8.05 -16.92 5.07
N TRP A 4 -8.04 -17.95 4.23
CA TRP A 4 -6.87 -18.30 3.42
C TRP A 4 -6.75 -17.41 2.19
N VAL A 5 -7.88 -16.99 1.61
CA VAL A 5 -7.90 -16.06 0.48
C VAL A 5 -7.35 -14.69 0.88
N SER A 6 -7.76 -14.15 2.04
CA SER A 6 -7.24 -12.85 2.49
C SER A 6 -5.75 -12.91 2.82
N LEU A 7 -5.29 -14.02 3.42
CA LEU A 7 -3.89 -14.25 3.72
C LEU A 7 -3.06 -14.37 2.43
N ALA A 8 -3.53 -15.14 1.45
CA ALA A 8 -2.87 -15.28 0.15
C ALA A 8 -2.78 -13.94 -0.59
N ALA A 9 -3.85 -13.13 -0.56
CA ALA A 9 -3.84 -11.78 -1.12
C ALA A 9 -2.82 -10.88 -0.41
N MET A 10 -2.77 -10.90 0.93
CA MET A 10 -1.79 -10.15 1.71
C MET A 10 -0.35 -10.55 1.35
N LEU A 11 -0.05 -11.85 1.33
CA LEU A 11 1.28 -12.36 0.97
C LEU A 11 1.65 -12.04 -0.48
N GLY A 12 0.69 -12.12 -1.41
CA GLY A 12 0.88 -11.75 -2.80
C GLY A 12 1.24 -10.26 -2.97
N ILE A 13 0.57 -9.37 -2.22
CA ILE A 13 0.90 -7.94 -2.21
C ILE A 13 2.27 -7.69 -1.60
N MET A 14 2.62 -8.37 -0.50
CA MET A 14 3.96 -8.27 0.11
C MET A 14 5.06 -8.71 -0.87
N ALA A 15 4.85 -9.83 -1.57
CA ALA A 15 5.78 -10.32 -2.59
C ALA A 15 5.91 -9.33 -3.76
N LEU A 16 4.80 -8.73 -4.20
CA LEU A 16 4.81 -7.71 -5.25
C LEU A 16 5.59 -6.47 -4.82
N ILE A 17 5.38 -5.96 -3.60
CA ILE A 17 6.12 -4.81 -3.07
C ILE A 17 7.61 -5.14 -3.04
N PHE A 18 7.99 -6.29 -2.49
CA PHE A 18 9.38 -6.70 -2.41
C PHE A 18 10.04 -6.81 -3.79
N PHE A 19 9.33 -7.35 -4.79
CA PHE A 19 9.80 -7.43 -6.17
C PHE A 19 9.99 -6.04 -6.81
N LEU A 20 9.08 -5.11 -6.57
CA LEU A 20 9.19 -3.73 -7.06
C LEU A 20 10.31 -2.95 -6.35
N SER A 21 10.49 -3.18 -5.05
CA SER A 21 11.53 -2.56 -4.22
C SER A 21 12.92 -3.13 -4.51
N ALA A 22 13.03 -4.38 -4.97
CA ALA A 22 14.29 -4.97 -5.41
C ALA A 22 14.83 -4.37 -6.73
N GLN A 23 14.03 -3.60 -7.47
CA GLN A 23 14.48 -3.00 -8.71
C GLN A 23 15.42 -1.80 -8.45
N PRO A 24 16.57 -1.73 -9.15
CA PRO A 24 17.48 -0.59 -9.08
C PRO A 24 16.77 0.74 -9.34
N GLY A 25 17.27 1.83 -8.74
CA GLY A 25 16.67 3.17 -8.87
C GLY A 25 16.43 3.60 -10.32
N GLU A 26 17.35 3.25 -11.23
CA GLU A 26 17.29 3.49 -12.68
C GLU A 26 16.13 2.76 -13.37
N SER A 27 15.97 1.45 -13.09
CA SER A 27 14.87 0.63 -13.65
C SER A 27 13.50 1.08 -13.13
N SER A 28 13.45 1.48 -11.84
CA SER A 28 12.24 2.03 -11.24
C SER A 28 11.87 3.40 -11.80
N GLY A 29 12.88 4.21 -12.18
CA GLY A 29 12.70 5.47 -12.90
C GLY A 29 12.02 5.26 -14.24
N ALA A 30 12.54 4.33 -15.06
CA ALA A 30 11.98 4.01 -16.39
C ALA A 30 10.52 3.49 -16.33
N LEU A 31 10.17 2.69 -15.32
CA LEU A 31 8.77 2.29 -15.10
C LEU A 31 7.88 3.49 -14.77
N SER A 32 8.36 4.36 -13.87
CA SER A 32 7.62 5.58 -13.50
C SER A 32 7.46 6.52 -14.69
N GLU A 33 8.46 6.58 -15.57
CA GLU A 33 8.44 7.30 -16.83
C GLU A 33 7.39 6.75 -17.79
N SER A 34 7.35 5.44 -18.01
CA SER A 34 6.33 4.81 -18.86
C SER A 34 4.89 5.04 -18.37
N VAL A 35 4.70 5.09 -17.04
CA VAL A 35 3.40 5.39 -16.43
C VAL A 35 3.07 6.87 -16.59
N ALA A 36 4.03 7.76 -16.34
CA ALA A 36 3.84 9.20 -16.50
C ALA A 36 3.53 9.57 -17.95
N ASP A 37 4.24 8.97 -18.92
CA ASP A 37 3.99 9.15 -20.34
C ASP A 37 2.61 8.62 -20.75
N SER A 38 2.20 7.45 -20.24
CA SER A 38 0.84 6.94 -20.48
C SER A 38 -0.25 7.88 -19.92
N MET A 39 0.01 8.51 -18.77
CA MET A 39 -0.91 9.49 -18.16
C MET A 39 -0.97 10.81 -18.94
N GLN A 40 0.14 11.25 -19.53
CA GLN A 40 0.17 12.41 -20.42
C GLN A 40 -0.56 12.13 -21.74
N HIS A 41 -0.31 10.98 -22.37
CA HIS A 41 -0.96 10.61 -23.63
C HIS A 41 -2.47 10.40 -23.50
N SER A 42 -2.97 10.03 -22.31
CA SER A 42 -4.40 9.90 -22.02
C SER A 42 -5.08 11.22 -21.67
N GLY A 43 -4.35 12.35 -21.60
CA GLY A 43 -4.88 13.64 -21.15
C GLY A 43 -5.26 13.67 -19.66
N ALA A 44 -4.98 12.60 -18.92
CA ALA A 44 -5.26 12.48 -17.50
C ALA A 44 -4.28 13.31 -16.65
N ALA A 45 -3.08 13.59 -17.17
CA ALA A 45 -2.06 14.38 -16.49
C ALA A 45 -2.56 15.78 -16.10
N ASP A 46 -3.18 16.52 -17.04
CA ASP A 46 -3.64 17.89 -16.79
C ASP A 46 -4.86 17.97 -15.86
N LEU A 47 -5.62 16.87 -15.73
CA LEU A 47 -6.80 16.78 -14.85
C LEU A 47 -6.47 16.23 -13.46
N LEU A 48 -5.50 15.35 -13.34
CA LEU A 48 -5.22 14.59 -12.12
C LEU A 48 -3.93 14.98 -11.42
N LEU A 49 -2.98 15.65 -12.10
CA LEU A 49 -1.71 16.06 -11.49
C LEU A 49 -1.78 17.53 -11.06
N PRO A 50 -1.73 17.81 -9.74
CA PRO A 50 -1.63 19.17 -9.25
C PRO A 50 -0.36 19.86 -9.75
N ALA A 51 -0.36 21.19 -9.86
CA ALA A 51 0.81 21.95 -10.30
C ALA A 51 2.09 21.69 -9.46
N TRP A 52 1.95 21.34 -8.18
CA TRP A 52 3.06 20.99 -7.28
C TRP A 52 3.69 19.61 -7.58
N PHE A 53 3.04 18.79 -8.41
CA PHE A 53 3.49 17.46 -8.83
C PHE A 53 4.51 17.52 -9.99
N SER A 54 4.56 18.65 -10.70
CA SER A 54 5.37 18.86 -11.91
C SER A 54 6.88 18.94 -11.67
N ALA A 55 7.32 19.30 -10.46
CA ALA A 55 8.73 19.51 -10.15
C ALA A 55 9.58 18.23 -10.22
N ASN A 56 8.98 17.06 -9.97
CA ASN A 56 9.65 15.76 -10.10
C ASN A 56 8.62 14.63 -10.31
N VAL A 57 7.98 14.65 -11.49
CA VAL A 57 6.83 13.78 -11.83
C VAL A 57 7.16 12.30 -11.58
N TYR A 58 8.32 11.83 -12.00
CA TYR A 58 8.71 10.42 -11.84
C TYR A 58 8.87 10.00 -10.38
N ALA A 59 9.56 10.81 -9.58
CA ALA A 59 9.72 10.54 -8.15
C ALA A 59 8.37 10.56 -7.41
N ASN A 60 7.47 11.47 -7.81
CA ASN A 60 6.14 11.55 -7.23
C ASN A 60 5.26 10.37 -7.64
N VAL A 61 5.20 9.99 -8.93
CA VAL A 61 4.46 8.82 -9.41
C VAL A 61 4.88 7.55 -8.65
N ARG A 62 6.19 7.36 -8.44
CA ARG A 62 6.71 6.25 -7.63
C ARG A 62 6.22 6.30 -6.19
N LYS A 63 6.29 7.45 -5.52
CA LYS A 63 5.81 7.62 -4.14
C LYS A 63 4.32 7.32 -4.01
N TRP A 64 3.51 7.82 -4.94
CA TRP A 64 2.07 7.57 -4.92
C TRP A 64 1.73 6.11 -5.26
N ALA A 65 2.47 5.46 -6.16
CA ALA A 65 2.35 4.02 -6.39
C ALA A 65 2.61 3.21 -5.11
N HIS A 66 3.63 3.59 -4.34
CA HIS A 66 3.91 3.03 -3.00
C HIS A 66 2.72 3.23 -2.05
N VAL A 67 2.18 4.45 -1.94
CA VAL A 67 0.99 4.73 -1.12
C VAL A 67 -0.18 3.82 -1.50
N TYR A 68 -0.46 3.63 -2.79
CA TYR A 68 -1.58 2.80 -3.25
C TYR A 68 -1.38 1.31 -2.95
N ILE A 69 -0.18 0.77 -3.19
CA ILE A 69 0.09 -0.65 -2.91
C ILE A 69 0.12 -0.93 -1.39
N TYR A 70 0.62 0.00 -0.58
CA TYR A 70 0.52 -0.09 0.88
C TYR A 70 -0.91 0.07 1.39
N ALA A 71 -1.77 0.87 0.72
CA ALA A 71 -3.19 0.89 1.01
C ALA A 71 -3.87 -0.45 0.74
N ALA A 72 -3.52 -1.11 -0.38
CA ALA A 72 -3.99 -2.47 -0.67
C ALA A 72 -3.48 -3.48 0.38
N LEU A 73 -2.21 -3.38 0.78
CA LEU A 73 -1.63 -4.21 1.84
C LEU A 73 -2.37 -4.01 3.17
N GLY A 74 -2.62 -2.76 3.55
CA GLY A 74 -3.36 -2.40 4.76
C GLY A 74 -4.79 -2.97 4.76
N ALA A 75 -5.49 -2.87 3.63
CA ALA A 75 -6.82 -3.46 3.49
C ALA A 75 -6.78 -5.00 3.62
N ALA A 76 -5.81 -5.66 2.97
CA ALA A 76 -5.63 -7.11 3.05
C ALA A 76 -5.25 -7.57 4.47
N ALA A 77 -4.39 -6.83 5.16
CA ALA A 77 -4.00 -7.09 6.54
C ALA A 77 -5.19 -6.90 7.50
N GLY A 78 -5.99 -5.83 7.33
CA GLY A 78 -7.21 -5.60 8.10
C GLY A 78 -8.24 -6.72 7.94
N MET A 79 -8.49 -7.16 6.69
CA MET A 79 -9.37 -8.30 6.42
C MET A 79 -8.84 -9.60 7.03
N THR A 80 -7.54 -9.85 6.91
CA THR A 80 -6.89 -11.04 7.47
C THR A 80 -7.01 -11.05 8.99
N ALA A 81 -6.72 -9.94 9.67
CA ALA A 81 -6.90 -9.80 11.10
C ALA A 81 -8.36 -10.06 11.52
N SER A 82 -9.34 -9.52 10.79
CA SER A 82 -10.76 -9.75 11.09
C SER A 82 -11.23 -11.19 10.88
N PHE A 83 -10.68 -11.91 9.89
CA PHE A 83 -11.08 -13.30 9.62
C PHE A 83 -10.36 -14.32 10.50
N TRP A 84 -9.12 -14.04 10.89
CA TRP A 84 -8.33 -14.93 11.75
C TRP A 84 -8.58 -14.72 13.23
N LEU A 85 -8.89 -13.49 13.66
CA LEU A 85 -9.12 -13.11 15.05
C LEU A 85 -10.54 -12.55 15.25
N PRO A 86 -11.61 -13.32 14.99
CA PRO A 86 -12.99 -12.83 15.05
C PRO A 86 -13.41 -12.36 16.45
N ASP A 87 -12.81 -12.91 17.51
CA ASP A 87 -13.13 -12.58 18.90
C ASP A 87 -12.47 -11.27 19.38
N TRP A 88 -11.56 -10.71 18.58
CA TRP A 88 -10.91 -9.45 18.91
C TRP A 88 -11.77 -8.24 18.56
N THR A 89 -11.63 -7.16 19.34
CA THR A 89 -12.22 -5.87 19.00
C THR A 89 -11.62 -5.33 17.72
N ARG A 90 -12.39 -4.55 16.96
CA ARG A 90 -11.90 -3.94 15.70
C ARG A 90 -10.68 -3.05 15.92
N SER A 91 -10.58 -2.39 17.07
CA SER A 91 -9.40 -1.60 17.43
C SER A 91 -8.14 -2.46 17.58
N ARG A 92 -8.25 -3.64 18.20
CA ARG A 92 -7.12 -4.58 18.31
C ARG A 92 -6.76 -5.18 16.96
N GLN A 93 -7.75 -5.51 16.13
CA GLN A 93 -7.51 -5.98 14.75
C GLN A 93 -6.80 -4.91 13.91
N ALA A 94 -7.26 -3.65 14.00
CA ALA A 94 -6.62 -2.51 13.33
C ALA A 94 -5.18 -2.30 13.81
N GLY A 95 -4.96 -2.35 15.14
CA GLY A 95 -3.64 -2.20 15.73
C GLY A 95 -2.67 -3.30 15.28
N LEU A 96 -3.11 -4.56 15.22
CA LEU A 96 -2.29 -5.66 14.72
C LEU A 96 -1.98 -5.50 13.23
N ALA A 97 -2.98 -5.16 12.41
CA ALA A 97 -2.77 -4.92 10.98
C ALA A 97 -1.79 -3.77 10.74
N ALA A 98 -1.92 -2.66 11.49
CA ALA A 98 -1.02 -1.53 11.40
C ALA A 98 0.40 -1.91 11.83
N ALA A 99 0.56 -2.67 12.92
CA ALA A 99 1.87 -3.15 13.37
C ALA A 99 2.56 -4.03 12.32
N VAL A 100 1.81 -4.93 11.66
CA VAL A 100 2.34 -5.78 10.59
C VAL A 100 2.72 -4.96 9.36
N CYS A 101 1.88 -4.03 8.91
CA CYS A 101 2.19 -3.17 7.78
C CYS A 101 3.38 -2.26 8.07
N PHE A 102 3.48 -1.70 9.28
CA PHE A 102 4.61 -0.87 9.69
C PHE A 102 5.92 -1.66 9.75
N ALA A 103 5.90 -2.86 10.35
CA ALA A 103 7.06 -3.75 10.38
C ALA A 103 7.51 -4.14 8.96
N PHE A 104 6.56 -4.36 8.05
CA PHE A 104 6.86 -4.64 6.65
C PHE A 104 7.44 -3.42 5.93
N ALA A 105 6.88 -2.22 6.10
CA ALA A 105 7.41 -0.98 5.53
C ALA A 105 8.84 -0.70 6.01
N ALA A 106 9.10 -0.86 7.31
CA ALA A 106 10.45 -0.74 7.86
C ALA A 106 11.40 -1.80 7.28
N SER A 107 10.93 -3.03 7.06
CA SER A 107 11.73 -4.09 6.44
C SER A 107 12.03 -3.80 4.98
N ASP A 108 11.08 -3.22 4.24
CA ASP A 108 11.25 -2.84 2.84
C ASP A 108 12.27 -1.71 2.68
N GLU A 109 12.22 -0.67 3.52
CA GLU A 109 13.23 0.39 3.55
C GLU A 109 14.62 -0.15 3.93
N CYS A 110 14.69 -1.06 4.91
CA CYS A 110 15.93 -1.76 5.23
C CYS A 110 16.46 -2.56 4.03
N HIS A 111 15.60 -3.21 3.26
CA HIS A 111 15.99 -3.92 2.05
C HIS A 111 16.47 -2.95 0.95
N GLN A 112 15.75 -1.86 0.71
CA GLN A 112 16.11 -0.82 -0.26
C GLN A 112 17.47 -0.17 0.04
N PHE A 113 17.86 -0.07 1.32
CA PHE A 113 19.19 0.40 1.70
C PHE A 113 20.34 -0.44 1.11
N PHE A 114 20.13 -1.74 0.91
CA PHE A 114 21.13 -2.63 0.29
C PHE A 114 21.09 -2.58 -1.24
N VAL A 115 20.11 -1.92 -1.85
CA VAL A 115 19.97 -1.80 -3.30
C VAL A 115 20.78 -0.58 -3.78
N PRO A 116 21.73 -0.74 -4.71
CA PRO A 116 22.54 0.37 -5.20
C PRO A 116 21.69 1.44 -5.89
N GLY A 117 21.96 2.71 -5.56
CA GLY A 117 21.25 3.87 -6.13
C GLY A 117 19.96 4.25 -5.40
N ARG A 118 19.67 3.68 -4.22
CA ARG A 118 18.59 4.12 -3.32
C ARG A 118 19.15 4.62 -1.99
N ALA A 119 18.57 5.71 -1.50
CA ALA A 119 18.87 6.23 -0.17
C ALA A 119 17.71 5.87 0.76
N MET A 120 18.01 5.35 1.95
CA MET A 120 17.00 5.12 2.98
C MET A 120 16.47 6.46 3.49
N LEU A 121 15.17 6.66 3.40
CA LEU A 121 14.51 7.87 3.85
C LEU A 121 13.43 7.49 4.86
N PHE A 122 13.64 7.82 6.14
CA PHE A 122 12.63 7.60 7.19
C PHE A 122 11.29 8.27 6.88
N SER A 123 11.28 9.31 6.04
CA SER A 123 10.05 9.93 5.54
C SER A 123 9.19 8.96 4.72
N ASP A 124 9.79 7.99 4.04
CA ASP A 124 9.11 7.10 3.11
C ASP A 124 8.27 6.06 3.87
N ILE A 125 8.72 5.61 5.06
CA ILE A 125 7.89 4.84 6.02
C ILE A 125 6.62 5.63 6.41
N GLY A 126 6.78 6.95 6.62
CA GLY A 126 5.66 7.83 6.94
C GLY A 126 4.67 7.97 5.78
N VAL A 127 5.17 8.05 4.55
CA VAL A 127 4.35 8.09 3.33
C VAL A 127 3.61 6.76 3.14
N ASP A 128 4.27 5.62 3.34
CA ASP A 128 3.63 4.30 3.29
C ASP A 128 2.52 4.16 4.36
N ALA A 129 2.70 4.78 5.53
CA ALA A 129 1.67 4.85 6.56
C ALA A 129 0.42 5.62 6.12
N LEU A 130 0.56 6.65 5.28
CA LEU A 130 -0.58 7.31 4.64
C LEU A 130 -1.34 6.38 3.69
N GLY A 131 -0.70 5.33 3.19
CA GLY A 131 -1.34 4.28 2.41
C GLY A 131 -2.05 3.26 3.31
N PHE A 132 -1.30 2.55 4.14
CA PHE A 132 -1.84 1.39 4.86
C PHE A 132 -2.89 1.75 5.92
N VAL A 133 -2.80 2.92 6.57
CA VAL A 133 -3.77 3.31 7.62
C VAL A 133 -5.19 3.49 7.06
N PRO A 134 -5.41 4.32 6.01
CA PRO A 134 -6.71 4.39 5.34
C PRO A 134 -7.18 3.04 4.78
N GLY A 135 -6.27 2.23 4.23
CA GLY A 135 -6.57 0.88 3.74
C GLY A 135 -7.18 -0.03 4.81
N ILE A 136 -6.56 -0.07 5.99
CA ILE A 136 -7.05 -0.83 7.15
C ILE A 136 -8.44 -0.32 7.57
N LEU A 137 -8.61 0.99 7.72
CA LEU A 137 -9.87 1.59 8.15
C LEU A 137 -11.00 1.31 7.16
N ALA A 138 -10.74 1.46 5.86
CA ALA A 138 -11.70 1.17 4.81
C ALA A 138 -12.13 -0.29 4.83
N ALA A 139 -11.20 -1.24 4.95
CA ALA A 139 -11.52 -2.66 5.03
C ALA A 139 -12.41 -3.00 6.23
N LEU A 140 -12.07 -2.49 7.42
CA LEU A 140 -12.85 -2.72 8.64
C LEU A 140 -14.23 -2.06 8.57
N LEU A 141 -14.33 -0.88 7.95
CA LEU A 141 -15.60 -0.19 7.73
C LEU A 141 -16.50 -1.01 6.79
N VAL A 142 -15.97 -1.48 5.66
CA VAL A 142 -16.73 -2.32 4.71
C VAL A 142 -17.22 -3.60 5.39
N LEU A 143 -16.36 -4.28 6.15
CA LEU A 143 -16.76 -5.48 6.90
C LEU A 143 -17.86 -5.17 7.93
N CYS A 144 -17.76 -4.03 8.63
CA CYS A 144 -18.80 -3.58 9.54
C CYS A 144 -20.16 -3.38 8.84
N LEU A 145 -20.16 -2.70 7.70
CA LEU A 145 -21.37 -2.41 6.92
C LEU A 145 -22.01 -3.71 6.39
N LEU A 146 -21.20 -4.64 5.88
CA LEU A 146 -21.68 -5.93 5.38
C LEU A 146 -22.28 -6.80 6.50
N GLN A 147 -21.66 -6.79 7.69
CA GLN A 147 -22.19 -7.50 8.86
C GLN A 147 -23.50 -6.90 9.36
N ARG A 148 -23.61 -5.56 9.40
CA ARG A 148 -24.87 -4.87 9.76
C ARG A 148 -25.99 -5.20 8.80
N ARG A 149 -25.73 -5.21 7.48
CA ARG A 149 -26.76 -5.59 6.49
C ARG A 149 -27.26 -7.02 6.68
N ARG A 150 -26.36 -7.96 6.98
CA ARG A 150 -26.73 -9.37 7.25
C ARG A 150 -27.53 -9.58 8.54
N LYS A 151 -27.41 -8.69 9.53
CA LYS A 151 -28.18 -8.79 10.78
C LYS A 151 -29.59 -8.18 10.67
N ASN A 152 -29.78 -7.29 9.70
CA ASN A 152 -31.07 -6.64 9.42
C ASN A 152 -31.91 -7.37 8.35
N GLN A 153 -31.41 -8.50 7.82
CA GLN A 153 -32.15 -9.44 6.98
C GLN A 153 -32.45 -10.70 7.79
#